data_AF-A0A6J6C0J0-F1
#
_entry.id   AF-A0A6J6C0J0-F1
#
_cell.length_a   1.000
_cell.length_b   1.000
_cell.length_c   1.000
_cell.angle_alpha   90.00
_cell.angle_beta   90.00
_cell.angle_gamma   90.00
#
_symmetry.space_group_name_H-M   'P 1'
#
loop_
_entity.id
_entity.type
_entity.pdbx_description
1 polymer ?
#
loop_
_entity_poly.entity_id
_entity_poly.type
_entity_poly.pdbx_seq_one_letter_code
_entity_poly.pdbx_strand_id
1 'polypeptide(L)'
;MSIHAFFSISVMSATTLLDNGFFALLERPWATDLLADQKLGGSIGWAMGEIPILLALLATFMQWQRADKNEANRIDRAADRAAAMGEDDELAQYNRYLAQLNRRDLSQ
;
A
#
# COMPACT_ATOMS: atom_id res chain seq x y z
N MET A 1 -5.92 -12.99 4.98
CA MET A 1 -5.38 -13.38 6.30
C MET A 1 -3.95 -13.89 6.14
N SER A 2 -3.05 -13.46 7.01
CA SER A 2 -1.58 -13.57 6.91
C SER A 2 -0.98 -14.96 7.21
N ILE A 3 -1.73 -16.03 6.97
CA ILE A 3 -1.32 -17.41 7.33
C ILE A 3 -0.05 -17.84 6.59
N HIS A 4 0.09 -17.48 5.31
CA HIS A 4 1.26 -17.84 4.49
C HIS A 4 2.54 -17.14 4.97
N ALA A 5 2.45 -15.87 5.38
CA ALA A 5 3.57 -15.12 5.93
C ALA A 5 4.01 -15.70 7.28
N PHE A 6 3.05 -15.99 8.16
CA PHE A 6 3.32 -16.65 9.45
C PHE A 6 3.96 -18.03 9.26
N PHE A 7 3.43 -18.85 8.36
CA PHE A 7 3.99 -20.16 8.04
C PHE A 7 5.43 -20.05 7.56
N SER A 8 5.69 -19.17 6.59
CA SER A 8 7.02 -18.98 6.00
C SER A 8 8.04 -18.48 7.03
N ILE A 9 7.65 -17.53 7.89
CA ILE A 9 8.49 -17.04 8.99
C ILE A 9 8.75 -18.15 10.02
N SER A 10 7.74 -18.98 10.32
CA SER A 10 7.90 -20.11 11.24
C SER A 10 8.92 -21.14 10.70
N VAL A 11 8.84 -21.46 9.41
CA VAL A 11 9.81 -22.34 8.73
C VAL A 11 11.22 -21.74 8.75
N MET A 12 11.35 -20.44 8.49
CA MET A 12 12.63 -19.72 8.52
C MET A 12 13.22 -19.61 9.94
N SER A 13 12.37 -19.53 10.96
CA SER A 13 12.78 -19.40 12.36
C SER A 13 13.09 -20.74 13.02
N ALA A 14 12.65 -21.85 12.42
CA ALA A 14 12.92 -23.18 12.94
C ALA A 14 14.43 -23.46 12.99
N THR A 15 14.89 -23.99 14.12
CA THR A 15 16.30 -24.36 14.36
C THR A 15 16.56 -25.85 14.10
N THR A 16 15.52 -26.62 13.81
CA THR A 16 15.58 -28.04 13.48
C THR A 16 14.96 -28.30 12.11
N LEU A 17 15.37 -29.38 11.47
CA LEU A 17 14.80 -29.81 10.21
C LEU A 17 13.38 -30.34 10.42
N LEU A 18 12.41 -29.82 9.66
CA LEU A 18 11.01 -30.24 9.72
C LEU A 18 10.78 -31.62 9.10
N ASP A 19 11.65 -32.02 8.17
CA ASP A 19 11.59 -33.31 7.47
C ASP A 19 12.15 -34.49 8.28
N ASN A 20 12.69 -34.20 9.48
CA ASN A 20 13.35 -35.17 10.36
C ASN A 20 14.48 -35.97 9.67
N GLY A 21 15.21 -35.33 8.73
CA GLY A 21 16.37 -35.92 8.05
C GLY A 21 16.04 -36.72 6.79
N PHE A 22 14.79 -36.72 6.31
CA PHE A 22 14.40 -37.38 5.06
C PHE A 22 15.27 -36.98 3.86
N PHE A 23 15.52 -35.68 3.67
CA PHE A 23 16.31 -35.16 2.56
C PHE A 23 17.80 -35.49 2.67
N ALA A 24 18.30 -35.82 3.86
CA ALA A 24 19.67 -36.29 4.03
C ALA A 24 19.90 -37.66 3.38
N LEU A 25 18.85 -38.51 3.34
CA LEU A 25 18.89 -39.85 2.74
C LEU A 25 19.04 -39.83 1.21
N LEU A 26 18.82 -38.69 0.56
CA LEU A 26 18.94 -38.56 -0.90
C LEU A 26 20.39 -38.41 -1.38
N GLU A 27 21.36 -38.26 -0.45
CA GLU A 27 22.80 -38.18 -0.74
C GLU A 27 23.15 -37.17 -1.86
N ARG A 28 22.54 -35.98 -1.83
CA ARG A 28 22.73 -34.96 -2.87
C ARG A 28 24.09 -34.27 -2.69
N PRO A 29 25.00 -34.33 -3.69
CA PRO A 29 26.35 -33.74 -3.54
C PRO A 29 26.35 -32.19 -3.54
N TRP A 30 25.24 -31.56 -3.89
CA TRP A 30 25.13 -30.11 -4.11
C TRP A 30 24.28 -29.37 -3.06
N ALA A 31 23.64 -30.08 -2.13
CA ALA A 31 22.75 -29.49 -1.12
C ALA A 31 22.97 -30.18 0.23
N THR A 32 24.06 -29.78 0.91
CA THR A 32 24.53 -30.41 2.15
C THR A 32 24.06 -29.69 3.41
N ASP A 33 23.68 -28.41 3.32
CA ASP A 33 23.10 -27.65 4.45
C ASP A 33 21.57 -27.59 4.34
N LEU A 34 20.92 -28.64 4.83
CA LEU A 34 19.46 -28.76 4.76
C LEU A 34 18.73 -27.71 5.62
N LEU A 35 19.38 -27.18 6.67
CA LEU A 35 18.77 -26.15 7.50
C LEU A 35 18.81 -24.80 6.79
N ALA A 36 19.90 -24.50 6.09
CA ALA A 36 19.97 -23.35 5.19
C ALA A 36 18.94 -23.46 4.07
N ASP A 37 18.76 -24.64 3.46
CA ASP A 37 17.75 -24.86 2.43
C ASP A 37 16.32 -24.64 2.95
N GLN A 38 16.02 -25.10 4.17
CA GLN A 38 14.71 -24.86 4.81
C GLN A 38 14.48 -23.35 5.03
N LYS A 39 15.49 -22.63 5.53
CA LYS A 39 15.44 -21.18 5.71
C LYS A 39 15.22 -20.46 4.38
N LEU A 40 15.94 -20.88 3.34
CA LEU A 40 15.81 -20.35 1.99
C LEU A 40 14.39 -20.59 1.45
N GLY A 41 13.87 -21.81 1.55
CA GLY A 41 12.51 -22.14 1.15
C GLY A 41 11.45 -21.29 1.86
N GLY A 42 11.60 -21.08 3.17
CA GLY A 42 10.78 -20.14 3.95
C GLY A 42 10.88 -18.71 3.42
N SER A 43 12.09 -18.21 3.16
CA SER A 43 12.30 -16.85 2.63
C SER A 43 11.68 -16.64 1.24
N ILE A 44 11.78 -17.64 0.36
CA ILE A 44 11.16 -17.62 -0.97
C ILE A 44 9.64 -17.62 -0.85
N GLY A 45 9.07 -18.51 -0.02
CA GLY A 45 7.63 -18.58 0.23
C GLY A 45 7.06 -17.27 0.77
N TRP A 46 7.80 -16.59 1.65
CA TRP A 46 7.44 -15.26 2.15
C TRP A 46 7.53 -14.18 1.05
N ALA A 47 8.68 -14.10 0.37
CA ALA A 47 8.96 -13.07 -0.63
C ALA A 47 7.98 -13.10 -1.81
N MET A 48 7.56 -14.29 -2.23
CA MET A 48 6.55 -14.44 -3.28
C MET A 48 5.21 -13.79 -2.96
N GLY A 49 4.84 -13.67 -1.69
CA GLY A 49 3.61 -12.99 -1.26
C GLY A 49 3.82 -11.49 -1.07
N GLU A 50 4.84 -11.11 -0.31
CA GLU A 50 4.97 -9.73 0.16
C GLU A 50 5.55 -8.78 -0.89
N ILE A 51 6.51 -9.22 -1.71
CA ILE A 51 7.13 -8.33 -2.72
C ILE A 51 6.09 -7.83 -3.75
N PRO A 52 5.24 -8.69 -4.34
CA PRO A 52 4.21 -8.21 -5.28
C PRO A 52 3.21 -7.25 -4.63
N ILE A 53 2.81 -7.50 -3.39
CA ILE A 53 1.89 -6.62 -2.66
C ILE A 53 2.53 -5.26 -2.41
N LEU A 54 3.79 -5.22 -1.95
CA LEU A 54 4.53 -3.98 -1.75
C LEU A 54 4.68 -3.18 -3.05
N LEU A 55 4.95 -3.86 -4.17
CA LEU A 55 5.01 -3.22 -5.49
C LEU A 55 3.65 -2.65 -5.91
N ALA A 56 2.56 -3.41 -5.70
CA ALA A 56 1.22 -2.93 -6.00
C ALA A 56 0.83 -1.72 -5.14
N LEU A 57 1.15 -1.74 -3.84
CA LEU A 57 0.91 -0.61 -2.93
C LEU A 57 1.69 0.63 -3.36
N LEU A 58 2.97 0.47 -3.73
CA LEU A 58 3.79 1.57 -4.24
C LEU A 58 3.22 2.14 -5.55
N ALA A 59 2.83 1.27 -6.48
CA ALA A 59 2.23 1.67 -7.75
C ALA A 59 0.90 2.41 -7.52
N THR A 60 0.05 1.93 -6.62
CA THR A 60 -1.21 2.59 -6.26
C THR A 60 -0.96 3.95 -5.62
N PHE A 61 0.02 4.05 -4.72
CA PHE A 61 0.40 5.33 -4.11
C PHE A 61 0.87 6.35 -5.16
N MET A 62 1.74 5.95 -6.10
CA MET A 62 2.18 6.83 -7.18
C MET A 62 1.03 7.26 -8.09
N GLN A 63 0.10 6.36 -8.41
CA GLN A 63 -1.09 6.67 -9.20
C GLN A 63 -1.98 7.69 -8.47
N TRP A 64 -2.20 7.49 -7.18
CA TRP A 64 -2.98 8.41 -6.35
C TRP A 64 -2.36 9.80 -6.29
N GLN A 65 -1.05 9.90 -6.01
CA GLN A 65 -0.32 11.17 -6.01
C GLN A 65 -0.42 11.92 -7.35
N ARG A 66 -0.35 11.21 -8.47
CA ARG A 66 -0.49 11.81 -9.81
C ARG A 66 -1.91 12.30 -10.06
N ALA A 67 -2.92 11.54 -9.64
CA ALA A 67 -4.32 11.92 -9.75
C ALA A 67 -4.62 13.17 -8.93
N ASP A 68 -4.18 13.20 -7.67
CA ASP A 68 -4.35 14.34 -6.76
C ASP A 68 -3.70 15.61 -7.34
N LYS A 69 -2.47 15.50 -7.87
CA LYS A 69 -1.79 16.64 -8.50
C LYS A 69 -2.55 17.19 -9.71
N ASN A 70 -3.13 16.32 -10.54
CA ASN A 70 -3.91 16.75 -11.70
C ASN A 70 -5.20 17.46 -11.27
N GLU A 71 -5.84 16.96 -10.22
CA GLU A 71 -7.05 17.54 -9.68
C GLU A 71 -6.79 18.90 -9.03
N ALA A 72 -5.73 19.02 -8.23
CA ALA A 72 -5.29 20.31 -7.68
C ALA A 72 -5.04 21.34 -8.80
N ASN A 73 -4.29 20.97 -9.84
CA ASN A 73 -4.06 21.84 -11.00
C ASN A 73 -5.34 22.19 -11.76
N ARG A 74 -6.39 21.36 -11.70
CA ARG A 74 -7.69 21.64 -12.33
C ARG A 74 -8.45 22.69 -11.52
N ILE A 75 -8.46 22.53 -10.20
CA ILE A 75 -9.08 23.45 -9.24
C ILE A 75 -8.39 24.82 -9.30
N ASP A 76 -7.06 24.85 -9.24
CA ASP A 76 -6.27 26.10 -9.31
C ASP A 76 -6.58 26.87 -10.61
N ARG A 77 -6.56 26.19 -11.76
CA ARG A 77 -6.90 26.81 -13.04
C ARG A 77 -8.36 27.29 -13.11
N ALA A 78 -9.29 26.64 -12.40
CA ALA A 78 -10.67 27.08 -12.36
C ALA A 78 -10.82 28.35 -11.52
N ALA A 79 -10.14 28.42 -10.36
CA ALA A 79 -10.07 29.61 -9.52
C ALA A 79 -9.43 30.79 -10.26
N ASP A 80 -8.31 30.58 -10.96
CA ASP A 80 -7.65 31.62 -11.76
C ASP A 80 -8.58 32.20 -12.83
N ARG A 81 -9.37 31.35 -13.51
CA ARG A 81 -10.34 31.80 -14.51
C ARG A 81 -11.49 32.60 -13.90
N ALA A 82 -12.03 32.16 -12.78
CA ALA A 82 -13.08 32.88 -12.07
C ALA A 82 -12.58 34.26 -11.64
N ALA A 83 -11.39 34.34 -11.05
CA ALA A 83 -10.74 35.59 -10.67
C ALA A 83 -10.53 36.53 -11.86
N ALA A 84 -10.09 36.01 -13.02
CA ALA A 84 -9.91 36.81 -14.22
C ALA A 84 -11.22 37.37 -14.80
N MET A 85 -12.34 36.66 -14.62
CA MET A 85 -13.67 37.14 -15.05
C MET A 85 -14.41 37.96 -13.97
N GLY A 86 -13.81 38.13 -12.79
CA GLY A 86 -14.46 38.80 -11.65
C GLY A 86 -15.63 38.01 -11.06
N GLU A 87 -15.66 36.70 -11.31
CA GLU A 87 -16.66 35.78 -10.77
C GLU A 87 -16.14 35.12 -9.49
N ASP A 88 -17.06 34.70 -8.61
CA ASP A 88 -16.69 33.96 -7.41
C ASP A 88 -16.29 32.54 -7.75
N ASP A 89 -15.13 32.11 -7.24
CA ASP A 89 -14.70 30.72 -7.33
C ASP A 89 -15.58 29.77 -6.49
N GLU A 90 -15.37 28.47 -6.67
CA GLU A 90 -16.16 27.44 -6.00
C GLU A 90 -16.09 27.54 -4.46
N LEU A 91 -14.93 27.89 -3.91
CA LEU A 91 -14.74 28.08 -2.47
C LEU A 91 -15.50 29.28 -1.94
N ALA A 92 -15.49 30.41 -2.66
CA ALA A 92 -16.25 31.60 -2.32
C ALA A 92 -17.76 31.34 -2.37
N GLN A 93 -18.24 30.59 -3.37
CA GLN A 93 -19.64 30.15 -3.43
C GLN A 93 -20.00 29.27 -2.24
N TYR A 94 -19.16 28.28 -1.91
CA TYR A 94 -19.38 27.38 -0.78
C TYR A 94 -19.37 28.11 0.57
N ASN A 95 -18.43 29.03 0.77
CA ASN A 95 -18.35 29.84 1.99
C ASN A 95 -19.60 30.73 2.18
N ARG A 96 -20.17 31.27 1.09
CA ARG A 96 -21.43 32.01 1.16
C ARG A 96 -22.61 31.12 1.55
N TYR A 97 -22.66 29.90 1.02
CA TYR A 97 -23.68 28.92 1.42
C TYR A 97 -23.59 28.59 2.92
N LEU A 98 -22.38 28.32 3.44
CA LEU A 98 -22.18 28.08 4.88
C LEU A 98 -22.59 29.29 5.72
N ALA A 99 -22.28 30.50 5.28
CA ALA A 99 -22.70 31.72 5.97
C ALA A 99 -24.24 31.87 6.00
N GLN A 100 -24.94 31.47 4.94
CA GLN A 100 -26.41 31.45 4.91
C GLN A 100 -27.02 30.40 5.84
N LEU A 101 -26.38 29.24 6.02
CA LEU A 101 -26.81 28.25 7.00
C LEU A 101 -26.65 28.78 8.42
N ASN A 102 -25.46 29.30 8.76
CA ASN A 102 -25.18 29.85 10.09
C ASN A 102 -26.14 30.98 10.48
N ARG A 103 -26.50 31.87 9.54
CA ARG A 103 -27.49 32.94 9.79
C ARG A 103 -28.89 32.40 10.08
N ARG A 104 -29.28 31.28 9.45
CA ARG A 104 -30.59 30.65 9.70
C ARG A 104 -30.64 30.02 11.08
N ASP A 105 -29.58 29.34 11.50
CA ASP A 105 -29.49 28.73 12.83
C ASP A 105 -29.54 29.77 13.95
N LEU A 106 -28.84 30.90 13.78
CA LEU A 106 -28.86 32.01 14.75
C LEU A 106 -30.19 32.79 14.81
N SER A 107 -31.08 32.56 13.84
CA SER A 107 -32.40 33.21 13.79
C SER A 107 -33.53 32.34 14.37
N GLN A 108 -33.21 31.15 14.87
CA GLN A 108 -34.08 30.30 15.69
C GLN A 108 -33.75 30.45 17.18
#